data_AF-A0A536SQH8-F1
#
_entry.id   AF-A0A536SQH8-F1
#
_cell.length_a   1.000
_cell.length_b   1.000
_cell.length_c   1.000
_cell.angle_alpha   90.00
_cell.angle_beta   90.00
_cell.angle_gamma   90.00
#
_symmetry.space_group_name_H-M   'P 1'
#
loop_
_entity.id
_entity.type
_entity.pdbx_description
1 polymer ?
#
loop_
_entity_poly.entity_id
_entity_poly.type
_entity_poly.pdbx_seq_one_letter_code
_entity_poly.pdbx_strand_id
1 'polypeptide(L)'
;IVVLGGLVQDSVTGTQEKVPVLGDIPLIGGLFRYESRRNQKTNLMVFLRPFIVRDEDAARNLAIDRYDAMRTLQQQQQLPPSSVLPEMPSPVAPPAPPGETQKQ
;
A
#
# COMPACT_ATOMS: atom_id res chain seq x y z
N ILE A 1 -16.27 -9.68 -0.54
CA ILE A 1 -14.87 -9.51 -1.02
C ILE A 1 -14.46 -10.86 -1.57
N VAL A 2 -13.84 -10.89 -2.75
CA VAL A 2 -13.38 -12.11 -3.42
C VAL A 2 -11.86 -12.09 -3.49
N VAL A 3 -11.23 -13.25 -3.34
CA VAL A 3 -9.78 -13.44 -3.54
C VAL A 3 -9.56 -13.92 -4.96
N LEU A 4 -8.83 -13.14 -5.76
CA LEU A 4 -8.49 -13.50 -7.13
C LEU A 4 -7.30 -14.47 -7.17
N GLY A 5 -6.40 -14.34 -6.20
CA GLY A 5 -5.22 -15.17 -6.08
C GLY A 5 -4.21 -14.56 -5.12
N GLY A 6 -3.05 -15.21 -5.05
CA GLY A 6 -1.93 -14.79 -4.23
C GLY A 6 -0.70 -15.62 -4.53
N LEU A 7 0.45 -15.13 -4.09
CA LEU A 7 1.74 -15.79 -4.19
C LEU A 7 2.36 -15.88 -2.81
N VAL A 8 2.69 -17.10 -2.38
CA VAL A 8 3.54 -17.33 -1.21
C VAL A 8 4.86 -17.86 -1.73
N GLN A 9 5.92 -17.09 -1.56
CA GLN A 9 7.26 -17.45 -2.00
C GLN A 9 8.20 -17.47 -0.80
N ASP A 10 8.83 -18.62 -0.59
CA ASP A 10 9.90 -18.82 0.38
C ASP A 10 11.22 -19.01 -0.39
N SER A 11 12.17 -18.11 -0.20
CA SER A 11 13.51 -18.15 -0.80
C SER A 11 14.57 -18.34 0.27
N VAL A 12 15.44 -19.32 0.05
CA VAL A 12 16.60 -19.60 0.93
C VAL A 12 17.85 -19.48 0.08
N THR A 13 18.70 -18.48 0.40
CA THR A 13 19.98 -18.26 -0.26
C THR A 13 21.11 -18.51 0.74
N GLY A 14 22.07 -19.37 0.36
CA GLY A 14 23.29 -19.60 1.10
C GLY A 14 24.49 -19.11 0.29
N THR A 15 25.31 -18.25 0.89
CA THR A 15 26.59 -17.81 0.35
C THR A 15 27.68 -18.27 1.29
N GLN A 16 28.71 -18.94 0.76
CA GLN A 16 29.90 -19.32 1.51
C GLN A 16 31.13 -18.74 0.82
N GLU A 17 31.89 -17.95 1.57
CA GLU A 17 33.17 -17.39 1.15
C GLU A 17 34.25 -17.97 2.06
N LYS A 18 35.35 -18.47 1.50
CA LYS A 18 36.44 -19.03 2.31
C LYS A 18 37.81 -18.75 1.69
N VAL A 19 38.83 -18.64 2.54
CA VAL A 19 40.23 -18.55 2.10
C VAL A 19 40.69 -19.95 1.63
N PRO A 20 41.23 -20.10 0.40
CA PRO A 20 41.78 -21.37 -0.08
C PRO A 20 42.88 -21.88 0.86
N VAL A 21 42.96 -23.21 1.06
CA VAL A 21 43.89 -23.90 1.98
C VAL A 21 43.55 -23.71 3.47
N LEU A 22 43.41 -22.48 3.96
CA LEU A 22 43.19 -22.20 5.39
C LEU A 22 41.76 -22.49 5.86
N GLY A 23 40.76 -22.32 4.99
CA GLY A 23 39.35 -22.56 5.31
C GLY A 23 38.98 -24.03 5.54
N ASP A 24 39.79 -24.96 5.01
CA ASP A 24 39.53 -26.40 5.04
C ASP A 24 40.21 -27.12 6.21
N ILE A 25 40.98 -26.41 7.05
CA ILE A 25 41.66 -27.00 8.20
C ILE A 25 40.62 -27.39 9.26
N PRO A 26 40.54 -28.67 9.68
CA PRO A 26 39.68 -29.08 10.79
C PRO A 26 40.11 -28.35 12.07
N LEU A 27 39.16 -28.05 12.97
CA LEU A 27 39.36 -27.28 14.22
C LEU A 27 39.44 -25.75 14.07
N ILE A 28 40.26 -25.21 13.14
CA ILE A 28 40.49 -23.75 13.01
C ILE A 28 39.93 -23.10 11.74
N GLY A 29 39.51 -23.89 10.74
CA GLY A 29 39.01 -23.37 9.45
C GLY A 29 37.73 -22.54 9.56
N GLY A 30 37.03 -22.56 10.70
CA GLY A 30 35.88 -21.71 11.00
C GLY A 30 36.21 -20.21 11.08
N LEU A 31 37.45 -19.86 11.45
CA LEU A 31 37.91 -18.46 11.54
C LEU A 31 38.21 -17.83 10.16
N PHE A 32 38.38 -18.66 9.13
CA PHE A 32 38.79 -18.27 7.78
C PHE A 32 37.70 -18.51 6.73
N ARG A 33 36.47 -18.78 7.17
CA ARG A 33 35.28 -18.92 6.33
C ARG A 33 34.18 -17.98 6.81
N TYR A 34 33.43 -17.43 5.89
CA TYR A 34 32.24 -16.63 6.12
C TYR A 34 31.05 -17.33 5.46
N GLU A 35 30.04 -17.66 6.26
CA GLU A 35 28.81 -18.28 5.80
C GLU A 35 27.66 -17.31 6.07
N SER A 36 26.89 -17.00 5.02
CA SER A 36 25.72 -16.15 5.10
C SER A 36 24.50 -16.92 4.60
N ARG A 37 23.49 -17.05 5.46
CA ARG A 37 22.21 -17.67 5.12
C ARG A 37 21.12 -16.63 5.21
N ARG A 38 20.42 -16.39 4.09
CA ARG A 38 19.30 -15.47 4.00
C ARG A 38 18.03 -16.24 3.70
N ASN A 39 17.04 -16.09 4.57
CA ASN A 39 15.69 -16.60 4.37
C ASN A 39 14.76 -15.41 4.10
N GLN A 40 14.03 -15.44 2.98
CA GLN A 40 13.09 -14.40 2.60
C GLN A 40 11.73 -15.02 2.29
N LYS A 41 10.70 -14.53 2.99
CA LYS A 41 9.30 -14.92 2.80
C LYS A 41 8.50 -13.76 2.22
N THR A 42 7.84 -13.99 1.11
CA THR A 42 7.00 -13.01 0.43
C THR A 42 5.57 -13.54 0.31
N ASN A 43 4.60 -12.80 0.84
CA ASN A 43 3.18 -13.11 0.75
C ASN A 43 2.47 -11.99 -0.02
N LEU A 44 1.84 -12.32 -1.13
CA LEU A 44 1.02 -11.42 -1.93
C LEU A 44 -0.40 -11.96 -2.01
N MET A 45 -1.39 -11.09 -1.86
CA MET A 45 -2.81 -11.43 -2.01
C MET A 45 -3.51 -10.34 -2.82
N VAL A 46 -4.37 -10.74 -3.76
CA VAL A 46 -5.14 -9.83 -4.60
C VAL A 46 -6.63 -10.03 -4.32
N PHE A 47 -7.29 -8.95 -3.91
CA PHE A 47 -8.72 -8.94 -3.57
C PHE A 47 -9.51 -8.08 -4.55
N LEU A 48 -10.74 -8.51 -4.84
CA LEU A 48 -11.71 -7.75 -5.62
C LEU A 48 -13.01 -7.60 -4.83
N ARG A 49 -13.56 -6.39 -4.83
CA ARG A 49 -14.91 -6.12 -4.31
C ARG A 49 -15.79 -5.68 -5.48
N PRO A 50 -16.56 -6.59 -6.10
CA PRO A 50 -17.50 -6.18 -7.13
C PRO A 50 -18.63 -5.35 -6.51
N PHE A 51 -19.10 -4.35 -7.25
CA PHE A 51 -20.26 -3.52 -6.88
C PHE A 51 -21.21 -3.45 -8.07
N ILE A 52 -22.48 -3.80 -7.87
CA ILE A 52 -23.51 -3.79 -8.91
C ILE A 52 -24.34 -2.53 -8.70
N VAL A 53 -24.34 -1.64 -9.70
CA VAL A 53 -25.20 -0.45 -9.76
C VAL A 53 -26.40 -0.80 -10.62
N ARG A 54 -27.61 -0.69 -10.08
CA ARG A 54 -28.85 -1.06 -10.78
C ARG A 54 -29.64 0.15 -11.27
N ASP A 55 -29.66 1.20 -10.46
CA ASP A 55 -30.52 2.36 -10.65
C ASP A 55 -29.69 3.65 -10.62
N GLU A 56 -30.19 4.72 -11.24
CA GLU A 56 -29.51 6.03 -11.26
C GLU A 56 -29.34 6.61 -9.85
N ASP A 57 -30.32 6.41 -8.97
CA ASP A 57 -30.24 6.83 -7.56
C ASP A 57 -29.12 6.10 -6.82
N ALA A 58 -28.95 4.80 -7.06
CA ALA A 58 -27.87 4.01 -6.47
C ALA A 58 -26.49 4.47 -7.00
N ALA A 59 -26.40 4.83 -8.29
CA ALA A 59 -25.20 5.39 -8.88
C ALA A 59 -24.86 6.76 -8.28
N ARG A 60 -25.86 7.62 -8.13
CA ARG A 60 -25.74 8.97 -7.58
C ARG A 60 -25.31 8.95 -6.12
N ASN A 61 -25.94 8.12 -5.29
CA ASN A 61 -25.58 7.99 -3.88
C ASN A 61 -24.14 7.48 -3.72
N LEU A 62 -23.73 6.49 -4.53
CA LEU A 62 -22.34 6.01 -4.53
C LEU A 62 -21.35 7.12 -4.90
N ALA A 63 -21.68 7.93 -5.90
CA ALA A 63 -20.84 9.04 -6.35
C ALA A 63 -20.70 10.13 -5.28
N ILE A 64 -21.82 10.51 -4.63
CA ILE A 64 -21.84 11.47 -3.53
C ILE A 64 -20.95 10.97 -2.37
N ASP A 65 -21.11 9.72 -1.95
CA ASP A 65 -20.29 9.13 -0.88
C ASP A 65 -18.79 9.18 -1.18
N ARG A 66 -18.39 8.88 -2.43
CA ARG A 66 -16.98 8.94 -2.84
C ARG A 66 -16.47 10.38 -2.91
N TYR A 67 -17.31 11.29 -3.38
CA TYR A 67 -16.99 12.70 -3.49
C TYR A 67 -16.73 13.31 -2.10
N ASP A 68 -17.61 13.06 -1.13
CA ASP A 68 -17.45 13.53 0.24
C ASP A 68 -16.21 12.92 0.93
N ALA A 69 -15.94 11.63 0.69
CA ALA A 69 -14.73 10.99 1.17
C ALA A 69 -13.46 11.65 0.61
N MET A 70 -13.41 11.98 -0.68
CA MET A 70 -12.25 12.66 -1.27
C MET A 70 -12.10 14.09 -0.72
N ARG A 71 -13.21 14.80 -0.55
CA ARG A 71 -13.22 16.17 -0.03
C ARG A 71 -12.70 16.26 1.39
N THR A 72 -13.12 15.33 2.26
CA THR A 72 -12.63 15.25 3.65
C THR A 72 -11.14 14.96 3.73
N LEU A 73 -10.61 14.08 2.87
CA LEU A 73 -9.16 13.84 2.77
C LEU A 73 -8.39 15.07 2.29
N GLN A 74 -8.91 15.80 1.29
CA GLN A 74 -8.30 17.04 0.81
C GLN A 74 -8.26 18.11 1.90
N GLN A 75 -9.34 18.23 2.70
CA GLN A 75 -9.38 19.16 3.83
C GLN A 75 -8.33 18.84 4.90
N GLN A 76 -8.11 17.56 5.20
CA GLN A 76 -7.12 17.15 6.19
C GLN A 76 -5.67 17.38 5.73
N GLN A 77 -5.41 17.34 4.43
CA GLN A 77 -4.07 17.57 3.87
C GLN A 77 -3.78 19.04 3.56
N GLN A 78 -4.70 19.95 3.88
CA GLN A 78 -4.41 21.38 3.78
C GLN A 78 -3.27 21.71 4.73
N LEU A 79 -2.16 22.15 4.13
CA LEU A 79 -1.02 22.65 4.88
C LEU A 79 -1.51 23.80 5.78
N PRO A 80 -1.15 23.81 7.06
CA PRO A 80 -1.50 24.93 7.92
C PRO A 80 -0.90 26.23 7.35
N PRO A 81 -1.60 27.36 7.47
CA PRO A 81 -1.08 28.63 7.00
C PRO A 81 0.27 28.91 7.68
N SER A 82 1.29 29.21 6.88
CA SER A 82 2.64 29.49 7.37
C SER A 82 2.95 30.98 7.17
N SER A 83 3.68 31.59 8.10
CA SER A 83 4.06 33.00 8.02
C SER A 83 5.18 33.29 7.02
N VAL A 84 5.85 32.26 6.49
CA VAL A 84 7.03 32.37 5.61
C VAL A 84 6.74 32.03 4.14
N LEU A 85 5.73 31.21 3.87
CA LEU A 85 5.29 30.88 2.50
C LEU A 85 3.99 31.63 2.20
N PRO A 86 3.83 32.18 0.98
CA PRO A 86 2.56 32.71 0.51
C PRO A 86 1.45 31.65 0.64
N GLU A 87 0.27 32.05 1.11
CA GLU A 87 -0.89 31.16 1.13
C GLU A 87 -1.26 30.77 -0.31
N MET A 88 -1.06 29.49 -0.63
CA MET A 88 -1.55 28.91 -1.86
C MET A 88 -2.85 28.17 -1.53
N PRO A 89 -4.02 28.62 -2.04
CA PRO A 89 -5.26 27.90 -1.81
C PRO A 89 -5.13 26.52 -2.47
N SER A 90 -5.08 25.47 -1.65
CA SER A 90 -5.15 24.10 -2.16
C SER A 90 -6.53 23.87 -2.76
N PRO A 91 -6.67 23.38 -4.00
CA PRO A 91 -7.97 23.10 -4.59
C PRO A 91 -8.72 22.09 -3.73
N VAL A 92 -9.83 22.52 -3.13
CA VAL A 92 -10.78 21.63 -2.46
C VAL A 92 -11.97 21.43 -3.36
N ALA A 93 -12.41 20.19 -3.51
CA ALA A 93 -13.65 19.89 -4.20
C ALA A 93 -14.81 20.74 -3.63
N PRO A 94 -15.67 21.35 -4.47
CA PRO A 94 -16.91 22.02 -4.06
C PRO A 94 -17.78 21.14 -3.16
N PRO A 95 -18.82 21.62 -2.48
CA PRO A 95 -19.82 20.71 -1.88
C PRO A 95 -20.55 19.91 -2.96
N ALA A 96 -20.90 18.65 -2.65
CA ALA A 96 -21.76 17.87 -3.54
C ALA A 96 -23.11 18.60 -3.71
N PRO A 97 -23.71 18.61 -4.91
CA PRO A 97 -25.04 19.17 -5.10
C PRO A 97 -26.03 18.46 -4.17
N PRO A 98 -27.00 19.18 -3.57
CA PRO A 98 -28.03 18.53 -2.78
C PRO A 98 -28.71 17.46 -3.64
N GLY A 99 -28.69 16.21 -3.15
CA GLY A 99 -29.57 15.20 -3.73
C GLY A 99 -30.99 15.75 -3.64
N GLU A 100 -31.73 15.74 -4.74
CA GLU A 100 -33.17 16.00 -4.67
C GLU A 100 -33.73 15.03 -3.64
N THR A 101 -34.04 15.55 -2.46
CA THR A 101 -34.74 14.83 -1.41
C THR A 101 -35.95 14.21 -2.09
N GLN A 102 -35.99 12.88 -2.19
CA GLN A 102 -37.18 12.17 -2.66
C GLN A 102 -38.35 12.74 -1.85
N LYS A 103 -39.15 13.58 -2.51
CA LYS A 103 -40.47 13.94 -2.01
C LYS A 103 -41.24 12.63 -2.05
N GLN A 104 -41.54 12.12 -0.85
CA GLN A 104 -42.59 11.15 -0.63
C GLN A 104 -43.91 11.66 -1.22
#